data_AF-A0A180GU75-F1
#
_entry.id   AF-A0A180GU75-F1
#
_cell.length_a   1.000
_cell.length_b   1.000
_cell.length_c   1.000
_cell.angle_alpha   90.00
_cell.angle_beta   90.00
_cell.angle_gamma   90.00
#
_symmetry.space_group_name_H-M   'P 1'
#
loop_
_entity.id
_entity.type
_entity.pdbx_description
1 polymer ?
#
loop_
_entity_poly.entity_id
_entity_poly.type
_entity_poly.pdbx_seq_one_letter_code
_entity_poly.pdbx_strand_id
1 'polypeptide(L)'
;MSESSLGLNSIKYYTKKLNGTNFTTWIRELYTSISLLNLDQYVNKSLESLPLTSDRDQKAKLTNNIIRMHLNGENSARFLDDDEIDIYKPKELWDSICSYYAAKSMENGANLMRTLVAYNFGTDLASLTINDFRGLFKLFVEVTKHKWEKKTVEGLWVYWVLIALPTKFALFKTLKYTKYGKPDSVISMSSFLDDLEQELKRQADPSVSLNALAVSNRQMGQGQSS
;
A
#
# COMPACT_ATOMS: atom_id res chain seq x y z
N MET A 1 39.78 -5.80 30.55
CA MET A 1 38.35 -5.43 30.51
C MET A 1 37.90 -5.50 29.07
N SER A 2 37.03 -6.46 28.75
CA SER A 2 36.62 -6.85 27.41
C SER A 2 35.10 -6.74 27.33
N GLU A 3 34.59 -5.52 27.30
CA GLU A 3 33.17 -5.22 27.12
C GLU A 3 33.05 -4.10 26.09
N SER A 4 32.94 -4.44 24.80
CA SER A 4 32.31 -3.55 23.78
C SER A 4 32.17 -4.18 22.39
N SER A 5 32.54 -5.44 22.15
CA SER A 5 32.45 -6.03 20.79
C SER A 5 31.13 -6.73 20.47
N LEU A 6 30.28 -7.00 21.48
CA LEU A 6 29.04 -7.78 21.32
C LEU A 6 27.85 -6.96 20.77
N GLY A 7 27.86 -5.63 20.89
CA GLY A 7 26.71 -4.78 20.51
C GLY A 7 26.63 -4.37 19.04
N LEU A 8 27.75 -4.26 18.33
CA LEU A 8 27.76 -3.82 16.93
C LEU A 8 27.60 -4.97 15.93
N ASN A 9 28.17 -6.14 16.24
CA ASN A 9 28.10 -7.32 15.36
C ASN A 9 26.69 -7.91 15.30
N SER A 10 25.88 -7.71 16.33
CA SER A 10 24.52 -8.22 16.44
C SER A 10 23.53 -7.44 15.57
N ILE A 11 23.62 -6.11 15.48
CA ILE A 11 22.70 -5.26 14.70
C ILE A 11 22.69 -5.61 13.21
N LYS A 12 23.85 -6.01 12.66
CA LYS A 12 24.02 -6.39 11.25
C LYS A 12 23.09 -7.53 10.81
N TYR A 13 22.52 -8.28 11.76
CA TYR A 13 21.67 -9.44 11.51
C TYR A 13 20.17 -9.20 11.74
N TYR A 14 19.76 -8.08 12.36
CA TYR A 14 18.36 -7.92 12.79
C TYR A 14 17.46 -7.16 11.83
N THR A 15 18.01 -6.48 10.81
CA THR A 15 17.20 -5.69 9.87
C THR A 15 17.57 -5.98 8.42
N LYS A 16 16.57 -6.32 7.61
CA LYS A 16 16.72 -6.34 6.15
C LYS A 16 17.03 -4.93 5.66
N LYS A 17 17.90 -4.77 4.67
CA LYS A 17 18.17 -3.46 4.06
C LYS A 17 16.89 -2.81 3.52
N LEU A 18 16.80 -1.49 3.60
CA LEU A 18 15.67 -0.70 3.11
C LEU A 18 15.51 -0.89 1.60
N ASN A 19 14.27 -1.15 1.18
CA ASN A 19 13.86 -1.24 -0.22
C ASN A 19 12.47 -0.61 -0.41
N GLY A 20 11.92 -0.66 -1.62
CA GLY A 20 10.64 -0.04 -1.96
C GLY A 20 9.42 -0.56 -1.19
N THR A 21 9.48 -1.76 -0.61
CA THR A 21 8.30 -2.43 -0.04
C THR A 21 8.36 -2.62 1.47
N ASN A 22 9.53 -2.53 2.11
CA ASN A 22 9.71 -2.91 3.51
C ASN A 22 9.82 -1.75 4.52
N PHE A 23 9.62 -0.48 4.10
CA PHE A 23 9.85 0.69 4.97
C PHE A 23 9.20 0.61 6.37
N THR A 24 7.93 0.20 6.47
CA THR A 24 7.20 0.13 7.75
C THR A 24 7.85 -0.85 8.74
N THR A 25 8.34 -1.98 8.24
CA THR A 25 9.05 -2.97 9.06
C THR A 25 10.46 -2.47 9.37
N TRP A 26 11.15 -1.96 8.34
CA TRP A 26 12.50 -1.42 8.45
C TRP A 26 12.62 -0.34 9.52
N ILE A 27 11.71 0.65 9.51
CA ILE A 27 11.79 1.77 10.46
C ILE A 27 11.57 1.32 11.91
N ARG A 28 10.67 0.36 12.14
CA ARG A 28 10.39 -0.17 13.49
C ARG A 28 11.57 -0.96 14.02
N GLU A 29 12.09 -1.89 13.22
CA GLU A 29 13.20 -2.76 13.62
C GLU A 29 14.49 -1.95 13.80
N LEU A 30 14.78 -1.00 12.89
CA LEU A 30 15.97 -0.15 12.99
C LEU A 30 15.89 0.81 14.18
N TYR A 31 14.74 1.45 14.40
CA TYR A 31 14.55 2.30 15.58
C TYR A 31 14.73 1.50 16.87
N THR A 32 14.15 0.30 16.96
CA THR A 32 14.34 -0.60 18.10
C THR A 32 15.82 -0.93 18.32
N SER A 33 16.55 -1.24 17.25
CA SER A 33 17.99 -1.53 17.31
C SER A 33 18.81 -0.33 17.79
N ILE A 34 18.48 0.88 17.33
CA ILE A 34 19.12 2.13 17.76
C ILE A 34 18.81 2.41 19.23
N SER A 35 17.56 2.19 19.68
CA SER A 35 17.16 2.33 21.09
C SER A 35 17.89 1.34 22.00
N LEU A 36 18.10 0.09 21.57
CA LEU A 36 18.86 -0.90 22.34
C LEU A 36 20.31 -0.47 22.61
N LEU A 37 20.87 0.39 21.76
CA LEU A 37 22.20 1.00 21.95
C LEU A 37 22.18 2.32 22.72
N ASN A 38 21.01 2.78 23.19
CA ASN A 38 20.82 4.11 23.80
C ASN A 38 21.19 5.27 22.85
N LEU A 39 20.88 5.12 21.57
CA LEU A 39 21.19 6.10 20.52
C LEU A 39 19.95 6.81 19.96
N ASP A 40 18.76 6.52 20.49
CA ASP A 40 17.49 7.04 19.96
C ASP A 40 17.38 8.57 20.00
N GLN A 41 18.02 9.22 20.97
CA GLN A 41 18.05 10.68 21.04
C GLN A 41 18.63 11.33 19.77
N TYR A 42 19.52 10.65 19.05
CA TYR A 42 20.18 11.16 17.83
C TYR A 42 19.32 11.04 16.56
N VAL A 43 18.23 10.26 16.60
CA VAL A 43 17.20 10.23 15.54
C VAL A 43 15.93 10.98 15.95
N ASN A 44 15.78 11.31 17.23
CA ASN A 44 14.63 12.06 17.76
C ASN A 44 14.90 13.58 17.83
N LYS A 45 16.16 14.01 18.00
CA LYS A 45 16.54 15.40 18.21
C LYS A 45 17.68 15.82 17.29
N SER A 46 17.70 17.11 16.92
CA SER A 46 18.83 17.69 16.19
C SER A 46 20.09 17.68 17.06
N LEU A 47 21.25 17.46 16.44
CA LEU A 47 22.53 17.31 17.17
C LEU A 47 22.84 18.53 18.06
N GLU A 48 22.49 19.73 17.61
CA GLU A 48 22.66 21.00 18.32
C GLU A 48 21.85 21.09 19.63
N SER A 49 20.73 20.36 19.70
CA SER A 49 19.85 20.35 20.88
C SER A 49 20.25 19.32 21.93
N LEU A 50 21.27 18.51 21.65
CA LEU A 50 21.78 17.49 22.57
C LEU A 50 22.87 18.07 23.49
N PRO A 51 22.95 17.59 24.75
CA PRO A 51 24.01 18.00 25.66
C PRO A 51 25.41 17.80 25.05
N LEU A 52 26.29 18.77 25.27
CA LEU A 52 27.70 18.68 24.91
C LEU A 52 28.40 17.69 25.86
N THR A 53 28.54 16.45 25.40
CA THR A 53 29.33 15.41 26.07
C THR A 53 30.56 15.05 25.24
N SER A 54 31.60 14.51 25.88
CA SER A 54 32.85 14.13 25.21
C SER A 54 32.67 13.03 24.16
N ASP A 55 31.59 12.27 24.23
CA ASP A 55 31.23 11.17 23.33
C ASP A 55 30.13 11.53 22.31
N ARG A 56 29.63 12.77 22.32
CA ARG A 56 28.46 13.18 21.51
C ARG A 56 28.66 12.90 20.03
N ASP A 57 29.80 13.32 19.49
CA ASP A 57 30.09 13.24 18.06
C ASP A 57 30.38 11.78 17.64
N GLN A 58 30.98 11.00 18.54
CA GLN A 58 31.19 9.55 18.32
C GLN A 58 29.86 8.79 18.24
N LYS A 59 28.91 9.11 19.14
CA LYS A 59 27.58 8.51 19.13
C LYS A 59 26.76 8.96 17.91
N ALA A 60 26.84 10.22 17.52
CA ALA A 60 26.20 10.71 16.30
C ALA A 60 26.73 9.99 15.04
N LYS A 61 28.06 9.82 14.95
CA LYS A 61 28.73 9.06 13.89
C LYS A 61 28.28 7.60 13.88
N LEU A 62 28.20 6.95 15.05
CA LEU A 62 27.75 5.57 15.17
C LEU A 62 26.31 5.41 14.67
N THR A 63 25.39 6.25 15.14
CA THR A 63 23.98 6.24 14.69
C THR A 63 23.87 6.44 13.19
N ASN A 64 24.59 7.40 12.63
CA ASN A 64 24.58 7.68 11.20
C ASN A 64 25.07 6.48 10.38
N ASN A 65 26.16 5.84 10.82
CA ASN A 65 26.70 4.65 10.16
C ASN A 65 25.76 3.44 10.25
N ILE A 66 25.07 3.26 11.38
CA ILE A 66 24.03 2.24 11.51
C ILE A 66 22.94 2.49 10.46
N ILE A 67 22.44 3.71 10.32
CA ILE A 67 21.42 4.02 9.30
C ILE A 67 21.94 3.70 7.89
N ARG A 68 23.14 4.20 7.54
CA ARG A 68 23.78 3.98 6.23
C ARG A 68 23.95 2.50 5.89
N MET A 69 24.40 1.68 6.84
CA MET A 69 24.62 0.24 6.64
C MET A 69 23.33 -0.53 6.29
N HIS A 70 22.18 0.00 6.71
CA HIS A 70 20.87 -0.61 6.47
C HIS A 70 20.14 -0.03 5.25
N LEU A 71 20.84 0.77 4.43
CA LEU A 71 20.37 1.15 3.09
C LEU A 71 20.86 0.12 2.05
N ASN A 72 20.01 -0.20 1.08
CA ASN A 72 20.44 -0.89 -0.14
C ASN A 72 21.19 0.09 -1.07
N GLY A 73 21.78 -0.39 -2.16
CA GLY A 73 22.57 0.45 -3.07
C GLY A 73 21.77 1.64 -3.63
N GLU A 74 20.52 1.40 -4.04
CA GLU A 74 19.64 2.44 -4.59
C GLU A 74 19.34 3.55 -3.57
N ASN A 75 18.93 3.18 -2.35
CA ASN A 75 18.64 4.15 -1.31
C ASN A 75 19.92 4.85 -0.80
N SER A 76 21.05 4.15 -0.79
CA SER A 76 22.34 4.75 -0.44
C SER A 76 22.67 5.90 -1.40
N ALA A 77 22.60 5.65 -2.71
CA ALA A 77 22.86 6.68 -3.74
C ALA A 77 21.83 7.82 -3.74
N ARG A 78 20.64 7.59 -3.17
CA ARG A 78 19.57 8.60 -3.10
C ARG A 78 19.72 9.56 -1.93
N PHE A 79 20.17 9.07 -0.78
CA PHE A 79 20.18 9.84 0.47
C PHE A 79 21.57 10.28 0.90
N LEU A 80 22.61 9.79 0.23
CA LEU A 80 24.00 10.11 0.53
C LEU A 80 24.64 10.64 -0.75
N ASP A 81 25.08 11.89 -0.69
CA ASP A 81 25.93 12.45 -1.72
C ASP A 81 27.36 11.91 -1.55
N ASP A 82 28.01 11.60 -2.67
CA ASP A 82 29.39 11.08 -2.68
C ASP A 82 30.39 12.06 -2.02
N ASP A 83 30.06 13.35 -2.03
CA ASP A 83 30.85 14.42 -1.43
C ASP A 83 30.61 14.60 0.09
N GLU A 84 29.62 13.90 0.69
CA GLU A 84 29.22 14.07 2.10
C GLU A 84 29.48 12.81 2.97
N ILE A 85 30.42 11.96 2.56
CA ILE A 85 30.72 10.69 3.25
C ILE A 85 31.23 10.92 4.69
N ASP A 86 31.91 12.03 4.97
CA ASP A 86 32.48 12.38 6.27
C ASP A 86 31.55 13.24 7.16
N ILE A 87 30.38 13.64 6.65
CA ILE A 87 29.38 14.40 7.39
C ILE A 87 28.43 13.45 8.14
N TYR A 88 28.29 13.63 9.45
CA TYR A 88 27.48 12.77 10.33
C TYR A 88 26.30 13.52 10.95
N LYS A 89 25.15 13.50 10.25
CA LYS A 89 23.92 14.15 10.67
C LYS A 89 22.77 13.12 10.77
N PRO A 90 22.77 12.28 11.82
CA PRO A 90 21.84 11.15 11.90
C PRO A 90 20.37 11.58 11.88
N LYS A 91 20.02 12.71 12.50
CA LYS A 91 18.65 13.24 12.49
C LYS A 91 18.21 13.68 11.10
N GLU A 92 19.04 14.45 10.40
CA GLU A 92 18.72 14.94 9.04
C GLU A 92 18.61 13.77 8.06
N LEU A 93 19.50 12.78 8.15
CA LEU A 93 19.41 11.56 7.34
C LEU A 93 18.14 10.75 7.67
N TRP A 94 17.86 10.53 8.96
CA TRP A 94 16.66 9.85 9.41
C TRP A 94 15.40 10.54 8.92
N ASP A 95 15.32 11.87 9.06
CA ASP A 95 14.20 12.68 8.58
C ASP A 95 14.08 12.68 7.07
N SER A 96 15.19 12.71 6.33
CA SER A 96 15.17 12.63 4.87
C SER A 96 14.60 11.29 4.38
N ILE A 97 15.06 10.18 4.97
CA ILE A 97 14.54 8.83 4.66
C ILE A 97 13.06 8.73 5.07
N CYS A 98 12.75 9.13 6.30
CA CYS A 98 11.39 9.13 6.81
C CYS A 98 10.49 10.03 5.97
N SER A 99 10.96 11.18 5.53
CA SER A 99 10.21 12.11 4.69
C SER A 99 10.04 11.57 3.29
N TYR A 100 11.03 10.90 2.70
CA TYR A 100 10.90 10.27 1.39
C TYR A 100 9.91 9.09 1.40
N TYR A 101 9.92 8.28 2.46
CA TYR A 101 9.01 7.14 2.58
C TYR A 101 7.69 7.45 3.29
N ALA A 102 7.59 8.52 4.07
CA ALA A 102 6.35 9.18 4.45
C ALA A 102 5.78 9.97 3.25
N ALA A 103 6.67 10.45 2.37
CA ALA A 103 6.42 10.77 0.97
C ALA A 103 6.31 9.49 0.10
N LYS A 104 5.79 8.40 0.67
CA LYS A 104 4.58 7.77 0.13
C LYS A 104 3.36 8.73 0.28
N SER A 105 3.54 10.04 0.13
CA SER A 105 3.34 10.94 -1.03
C SER A 105 2.07 10.75 -1.82
N MET A 106 1.44 11.89 -2.08
CA MET A 106 0.40 12.04 -3.08
C MET A 106 0.80 11.46 -4.44
N GLU A 107 2.10 11.46 -4.79
CA GLU A 107 2.60 10.86 -6.04
C GLU A 107 2.52 9.34 -6.04
N ASN A 108 2.93 8.67 -4.96
CA ASN A 108 2.76 7.22 -4.83
C ASN A 108 1.28 6.83 -4.75
N GLY A 109 0.46 7.63 -4.05
CA GLY A 109 -0.99 7.52 -4.09
C GLY A 109 -1.55 7.68 -5.51
N ALA A 110 -1.09 8.68 -6.26
CA ALA A 110 -1.51 8.93 -7.64
C ALA A 110 -1.06 7.83 -8.60
N ASN A 111 0.13 7.27 -8.43
CA ASN A 111 0.62 6.13 -9.20
C ASN A 111 -0.22 4.88 -8.92
N LEU A 112 -0.51 4.58 -7.64
CA LEU A 112 -1.41 3.49 -7.27
C LEU A 112 -2.83 3.71 -7.80
N MET A 113 -3.35 4.94 -7.72
CA MET A 113 -4.65 5.31 -8.29
C MET A 113 -4.66 5.10 -9.81
N ARG A 114 -3.63 5.56 -10.53
CA ARG A 114 -3.48 5.37 -11.97
C ARG A 114 -3.52 3.89 -12.35
N THR A 115 -2.82 3.05 -11.58
CA THR A 115 -2.84 1.60 -11.80
C THR A 115 -4.23 1.02 -11.51
N LEU A 116 -4.84 1.36 -10.38
CA LEU A 116 -6.16 0.87 -9.98
C LEU A 116 -7.27 1.27 -10.96
N VAL A 117 -7.24 2.48 -11.54
CA VAL A 117 -8.26 2.89 -12.53
C VAL A 117 -8.12 2.17 -13.87
N ALA A 118 -6.95 1.61 -14.18
CA ALA A 118 -6.70 0.85 -15.40
C ALA A 118 -7.18 -0.60 -15.32
N TYR A 119 -7.58 -1.09 -14.14
CA TYR A 119 -8.12 -2.44 -13.99
C TYR A 119 -9.46 -2.58 -14.73
N ASN A 120 -9.53 -3.59 -15.61
CA ASN A 120 -10.74 -3.94 -16.35
C ASN A 120 -11.31 -5.26 -15.84
N PHE A 121 -12.43 -5.20 -15.13
CA PHE A 121 -13.13 -6.37 -14.60
C PHE A 121 -14.00 -7.10 -15.64
N GLY A 122 -13.93 -6.68 -16.92
CA GLY A 122 -14.70 -7.23 -18.02
C GLY A 122 -14.10 -8.41 -18.75
N THR A 123 -12.82 -8.74 -18.53
CA THR A 123 -12.08 -9.74 -19.30
C THR A 123 -12.14 -11.15 -18.71
N ASP A 124 -11.79 -12.16 -19.49
CA ASP A 124 -11.84 -13.59 -19.09
C ASP A 124 -10.84 -13.97 -17.98
N LEU A 125 -9.94 -13.06 -17.60
CA LEU A 125 -9.00 -13.17 -16.47
C LEU A 125 -9.49 -12.50 -15.17
N ALA A 126 -10.77 -12.14 -15.09
CA ALA A 126 -11.30 -11.26 -14.04
C ALA A 126 -11.07 -11.74 -12.58
N SER A 127 -10.91 -13.04 -12.32
CA SER A 127 -10.60 -13.57 -10.99
C SER A 127 -9.17 -13.27 -10.52
N LEU A 128 -8.18 -13.38 -11.42
CA LEU A 128 -6.80 -12.91 -11.18
C LEU A 128 -6.78 -11.39 -10.98
N THR A 129 -7.52 -10.68 -11.83
CA THR A 129 -7.69 -9.23 -11.78
C THR A 129 -8.26 -8.73 -10.44
N ILE A 130 -9.21 -9.45 -9.83
CA ILE A 130 -9.78 -9.07 -8.52
C ILE A 130 -8.77 -9.24 -7.37
N ASN A 131 -7.99 -10.32 -7.37
CA ASN A 131 -7.01 -10.56 -6.31
C ASN A 131 -5.87 -9.54 -6.34
N ASP A 132 -5.37 -9.22 -7.53
CA ASP A 132 -4.33 -8.20 -7.69
C ASP A 132 -4.86 -6.81 -7.30
N PHE A 133 -6.09 -6.48 -7.73
CA PHE A 133 -6.75 -5.25 -7.33
C PHE A 133 -6.90 -5.17 -5.80
N ARG A 134 -7.29 -6.26 -5.13
CA ARG A 134 -7.42 -6.31 -3.66
C ARG A 134 -6.09 -6.00 -2.97
N GLY A 135 -4.98 -6.53 -3.48
CA GLY A 135 -3.64 -6.26 -2.97
C GLY A 135 -3.25 -4.78 -3.13
N LEU A 136 -3.40 -4.25 -4.34
CA LEU A 136 -3.10 -2.85 -4.65
C LEU A 136 -3.99 -1.87 -3.89
N PHE A 137 -5.27 -2.19 -3.72
CA PHE A 137 -6.22 -1.35 -2.99
C PHE A 137 -5.87 -1.27 -1.50
N LYS A 138 -5.46 -2.38 -0.87
CA LYS A 138 -4.98 -2.36 0.52
C LYS A 138 -3.78 -1.42 0.68
N LEU A 139 -2.84 -1.47 -0.26
CA LEU A 139 -1.68 -0.59 -0.27
C LEU A 139 -2.09 0.88 -0.49
N PHE A 140 -3.05 1.15 -1.37
CA PHE A 140 -3.59 2.49 -1.60
C PHE A 140 -4.24 3.07 -0.34
N VAL A 141 -5.05 2.29 0.38
CA VAL A 141 -5.64 2.71 1.67
C VAL A 141 -4.55 3.00 2.71
N GLU A 142 -3.51 2.18 2.79
CA GLU A 142 -2.40 2.38 3.72
C GLU A 142 -1.64 3.69 3.45
N VAL A 143 -1.39 3.98 2.17
CA VAL A 143 -0.67 5.17 1.71
C VAL A 143 -1.52 6.45 1.88
N THR A 144 -2.84 6.36 1.77
CA THR A 144 -3.76 7.51 1.82
C THR A 144 -4.39 7.77 3.18
N LYS A 145 -4.16 6.90 4.19
CA LYS A 145 -4.82 6.95 5.51
C LYS A 145 -4.69 8.27 6.29
N HIS A 146 -3.65 9.06 6.01
CA HIS A 146 -3.41 10.34 6.66
C HIS A 146 -4.11 11.52 5.96
N LYS A 147 -4.72 11.28 4.79
CA LYS A 147 -5.43 12.28 3.99
C LYS A 147 -6.93 12.01 3.90
N TRP A 148 -7.32 10.74 3.85
CA TRP A 148 -8.70 10.33 3.66
C TRP A 148 -9.10 9.27 4.69
N GLU A 149 -10.32 9.37 5.19
CA GLU A 149 -10.89 8.29 5.98
C GLU A 149 -11.07 7.04 5.11
N LYS A 150 -10.77 5.87 5.69
CA LYS A 150 -10.90 4.59 4.99
C LYS A 150 -12.27 4.40 4.35
N LYS A 151 -13.35 4.75 5.06
CA LYS A 151 -14.73 4.61 4.57
C LYS A 151 -14.98 5.45 3.32
N THR A 152 -14.45 6.67 3.29
CA THR A 152 -14.54 7.56 2.12
C THR A 152 -13.81 6.97 0.91
N VAL A 153 -12.59 6.45 1.13
CA VAL A 153 -11.81 5.80 0.07
C VAL A 153 -12.52 4.57 -0.48
N GLU A 154 -13.02 3.70 0.41
CA GLU A 154 -13.77 2.49 0.01
C GLU A 154 -15.04 2.85 -0.77
N GLY A 155 -15.80 3.85 -0.31
CA GLY A 155 -16.99 4.33 -1.01
C GLY A 155 -16.70 4.81 -2.42
N LEU A 156 -15.73 5.74 -2.56
CA LEU A 156 -15.34 6.31 -3.86
C LEU A 156 -14.90 5.22 -4.85
N TRP A 157 -14.09 4.26 -4.40
CA TRP A 157 -13.63 3.20 -5.27
C TRP A 157 -14.73 2.19 -5.63
N VAL A 158 -15.69 1.90 -4.74
CA VAL A 158 -16.86 1.09 -5.09
C VAL A 158 -17.69 1.77 -6.19
N TYR A 159 -17.92 3.08 -6.08
CA TYR A 159 -18.60 3.84 -7.14
C TYR A 159 -17.79 3.83 -8.45
N TRP A 160 -16.48 4.02 -8.38
CA TRP A 160 -15.61 3.98 -9.56
C TRP A 160 -15.71 2.63 -10.29
N VAL A 161 -15.60 1.52 -9.57
CA VAL A 161 -15.70 0.18 -10.18
C VAL A 161 -17.09 -0.02 -10.77
N LEU A 162 -18.17 0.39 -10.08
CA LEU A 162 -19.53 0.31 -10.62
C LEU A 162 -19.70 1.07 -11.95
N ILE A 163 -19.06 2.24 -12.09
CA ILE A 163 -19.06 3.02 -13.34
C ILE A 163 -18.26 2.32 -14.43
N ALA A 164 -17.08 1.78 -14.08
CA ALA A 164 -16.17 1.14 -15.02
C ALA A 164 -16.63 -0.26 -15.49
N LEU A 165 -17.57 -0.90 -14.77
CA LEU A 165 -18.05 -2.23 -15.12
C LEU A 165 -18.79 -2.25 -16.48
N PRO A 166 -18.48 -3.21 -17.37
CA PRO A 166 -19.13 -3.34 -18.68
C PRO A 166 -20.65 -3.54 -18.58
N THR A 167 -21.35 -3.35 -19.71
CA THR A 167 -22.81 -3.48 -19.82
C THR A 167 -23.34 -4.87 -19.43
N LYS A 168 -22.56 -5.94 -19.60
CA LYS A 168 -22.92 -7.29 -19.14
C LYS A 168 -23.23 -7.38 -17.63
N PHE A 169 -22.74 -6.43 -16.84
CA PHE A 169 -23.03 -6.33 -15.40
C PHE A 169 -24.21 -5.39 -15.07
N ALA A 170 -25.08 -5.03 -16.02
CA ALA A 170 -26.16 -4.07 -15.80
C ALA A 170 -27.05 -4.42 -14.59
N LEU A 171 -27.47 -5.69 -14.47
CA LEU A 171 -28.28 -6.14 -13.34
C LEU A 171 -27.54 -6.02 -12.01
N PHE A 172 -26.27 -6.46 -11.97
CA PHE A 172 -25.42 -6.32 -10.79
C PHE A 172 -25.29 -4.86 -10.35
N LYS A 173 -25.06 -3.95 -11.31
CA LYS A 173 -24.97 -2.50 -11.05
C LYS A 173 -26.26 -1.98 -10.40
N THR A 174 -27.42 -2.29 -10.98
CA THR A 174 -28.72 -1.88 -10.42
C THR A 174 -28.92 -2.38 -8.98
N LEU A 175 -28.59 -3.65 -8.71
CA LEU A 175 -28.72 -4.22 -7.37
C LEU A 175 -27.79 -3.54 -6.35
N LYS A 176 -26.55 -3.21 -6.76
CA LYS A 176 -25.62 -2.48 -5.90
C LYS A 176 -26.07 -1.05 -5.64
N TYR A 177 -26.53 -0.31 -6.66
CA TYR A 177 -27.07 1.04 -6.46
C TYR A 177 -28.26 1.04 -5.50
N THR A 178 -29.19 0.09 -5.63
CA THR A 178 -30.32 -0.03 -4.69
C THR A 178 -29.87 -0.38 -3.27
N LYS A 179 -28.86 -1.24 -3.11
CA LYS A 179 -28.31 -1.60 -1.80
C LYS A 179 -27.64 -0.40 -1.12
N TYR A 180 -26.81 0.34 -1.85
CA TYR A 180 -26.04 1.47 -1.33
C TYR A 180 -26.82 2.79 -1.26
N GLY A 181 -28.00 2.86 -1.89
CA GLY A 181 -28.91 4.01 -1.75
C GLY A 181 -29.64 4.08 -0.40
N LYS A 182 -29.49 3.05 0.46
CA LYS A 182 -30.11 3.03 1.79
C LYS A 182 -29.24 3.83 2.79
N PRO A 183 -29.86 4.64 3.70
CA PRO A 183 -29.12 5.50 4.63
C PRO A 183 -28.13 4.74 5.53
N ASP A 184 -28.49 3.54 5.97
CA ASP A 184 -27.69 2.74 6.91
C ASP A 184 -26.75 1.74 6.22
N SER A 185 -26.60 1.85 4.90
CA SER A 185 -25.80 0.89 4.15
C SER A 185 -24.30 1.10 4.40
N VAL A 186 -23.64 0.04 4.87
CA VAL A 186 -22.17 0.04 5.02
C VAL A 186 -21.55 -0.35 3.68
N ILE A 187 -20.79 0.58 3.10
CA ILE A 187 -20.00 0.33 1.90
C ILE A 187 -18.63 -0.19 2.33
N SER A 188 -18.24 -1.34 1.79
CA SER A 188 -16.93 -1.95 2.01
C SER A 188 -16.45 -2.56 0.71
N MET A 189 -15.23 -2.19 0.30
CA MET A 189 -14.61 -2.69 -0.93
C MET A 189 -14.42 -4.21 -0.88
N SER A 190 -14.07 -4.78 0.28
CA SER A 190 -13.90 -6.24 0.40
C SER A 190 -15.19 -6.98 0.06
N SER A 191 -16.30 -6.58 0.71
CA SER A 191 -17.61 -7.20 0.46
C SER A 191 -18.09 -7.01 -0.98
N PHE A 192 -17.79 -5.85 -1.57
CA PHE A 192 -18.12 -5.56 -2.96
C PHE A 192 -17.35 -6.46 -3.94
N LEU A 193 -16.04 -6.66 -3.72
CA LEU A 193 -15.22 -7.53 -4.56
C LEU A 193 -15.63 -9.00 -4.43
N ASP A 194 -16.01 -9.46 -3.23
CA ASP A 194 -16.55 -10.81 -3.02
C ASP A 194 -17.84 -11.00 -3.83
N ASP A 195 -18.75 -10.02 -3.76
CA ASP A 195 -20.01 -10.04 -4.53
C ASP A 195 -19.75 -10.00 -6.05
N LEU A 196 -18.75 -9.23 -6.50
CA LEU A 196 -18.38 -9.15 -7.92
C LEU A 196 -17.78 -10.46 -8.43
N GLU A 197 -16.95 -11.12 -7.62
CA GLU A 197 -16.38 -12.43 -7.94
C GLU A 197 -17.47 -13.51 -8.09
N GLN A 198 -18.49 -13.46 -7.24
CA GLN A 198 -19.66 -14.36 -7.37
C GLN A 198 -20.44 -14.09 -8.65
N GLU A 199 -20.66 -12.84 -9.01
CA GLU A 199 -21.34 -12.49 -10.25
C GLU A 199 -20.55 -12.91 -11.49
N LEU A 200 -19.22 -12.79 -11.45
CA LEU A 200 -18.34 -13.32 -12.49
C LEU A 200 -18.48 -14.84 -12.66
N LYS A 201 -18.49 -15.58 -11.55
CA LYS A 201 -18.73 -17.04 -11.57
C LYS A 201 -20.09 -17.37 -12.15
N ARG A 202 -21.13 -16.61 -11.79
CA ARG A 202 -22.50 -16.77 -12.32
C ARG A 202 -22.56 -16.52 -13.82
N GLN A 203 -21.86 -15.52 -14.34
CA GLN A 203 -21.81 -15.23 -15.78
C GLN A 203 -20.99 -16.25 -16.56
N ALA A 204 -19.97 -16.86 -15.95
CA ALA A 204 -19.18 -17.92 -16.53
C ALA A 204 -19.93 -19.28 -16.56
N ASP A 205 -21.03 -19.41 -15.81
CA ASP A 205 -21.84 -20.61 -15.78
C ASP A 205 -22.66 -20.75 -17.09
N PRO A 206 -22.42 -21.80 -17.90
CA PRO A 206 -23.10 -22.01 -19.18
C PRO A 206 -24.62 -22.17 -19.07
N SER A 207 -25.15 -22.46 -17.88
CA SER A 207 -26.60 -22.53 -17.63
C SER A 207 -27.32 -21.18 -17.79
N VAL A 208 -26.63 -20.05 -17.60
CA VAL A 208 -27.20 -18.70 -17.77
C VAL A 208 -27.38 -18.36 -19.27
N SER A 209 -26.49 -18.84 -20.13
CA SER A 209 -26.59 -18.68 -21.59
C SER A 209 -27.76 -19.49 -22.18
N LEU A 210 -27.96 -20.72 -21.69
CA LEU A 210 -29.08 -21.59 -22.08
C LEU A 210 -30.44 -21.00 -21.70
N ASN A 211 -30.54 -20.36 -20.52
CA ASN A 211 -31.78 -19.71 -20.10
C ASN A 211 -32.10 -18.44 -20.90
N ALA A 212 -31.09 -17.65 -21.29
CA ALA A 212 -31.29 -16.47 -22.15
C ALA A 212 -31.75 -16.87 -23.57
N LEU A 213 -31.18 -17.94 -24.14
CA LEU A 213 -31.60 -18.51 -25.42
C LEU A 213 -33.01 -19.11 -25.36
N ALA A 214 -33.37 -19.79 -24.26
CA ALA A 214 -34.71 -20.36 -24.08
C ALA A 214 -35.80 -19.28 -23.94
N VAL A 215 -35.50 -18.13 -23.31
CA VAL A 215 -36.43 -16.99 -23.20
C VAL A 215 -36.60 -16.27 -24.54
N SER A 216 -35.52 -16.05 -25.31
CA SER A 216 -35.60 -15.50 -26.67
C SER A 216 -36.40 -16.40 -27.62
N ASN A 217 -36.23 -17.73 -27.54
CA ASN A 217 -36.99 -18.66 -28.37
C ASN A 217 -38.48 -18.74 -27.98
N ARG A 218 -38.82 -18.55 -26.70
CA ARG A 218 -40.23 -18.45 -26.26
C ARG A 218 -40.90 -17.15 -26.70
N GLN A 219 -40.18 -16.04 -26.74
CA GLN A 219 -40.72 -14.76 -27.21
C GLN A 219 -40.90 -14.73 -28.75
N MET A 220 -40.01 -15.37 -29.52
CA MET A 220 -40.21 -15.51 -30.98
C MET A 220 -41.32 -16.50 -31.35
N GLY A 221 -41.58 -17.53 -30.53
CA GLY A 221 -42.65 -18.50 -30.77
C GLY A 221 -44.07 -18.01 -30.49
N GLN A 222 -44.24 -16.92 -29.73
CA GLN A 222 -45.57 -16.33 -29.44
C GLN A 222 -45.98 -15.22 -30.40
N GLY A 223 -45.12 -14.83 -31.36
CA GLY A 223 -45.40 -13.79 -32.35
C GLY A 223 -45.91 -14.27 -33.72
N GLN A 224 -46.08 -15.58 -33.94
CA GLN A 224 -46.50 -16.15 -35.23
C GLN A 224 -47.84 -16.91 -35.18
N SER A 225 -48.71 -16.59 -34.22
CA SER A 225 -50.08 -17.10 -34.20
C SER A 225 -51.09 -15.96 -34.00
N SER A 226 -51.31 -15.19 -35.07
CA SER A 226 -52.53 -14.40 -35.34
C SER A 226 -52.58 -14.05 -36.82
#